data_AF-A0A5J5H587-F1
#
_entry.id   AF-A0A5J5H587-F1
#
_cell.length_a   1.000
_cell.length_b   1.000
_cell.length_c   1.000
_cell.angle_alpha   90.00
_cell.angle_beta   90.00
_cell.angle_gamma   90.00
#
_symmetry.space_group_name_H-M   'P 1'
#
loop_
_entity.id
_entity.type
_entity.pdbx_description
1 polymer ?
#
loop_
_entity_poly.entity_id
_entity_poly.type
_entity_poly.pdbx_seq_one_letter_code
_entity_poly.pdbx_strand_id
1 'polypeptide(L)'
;MANGCNQNPIGSCSEAEGLNTTANGAASHAEGFQTIANADTSHAEGNTTTAGGAASHTEGHLTETTADTAHAEGNSTTASGDASHAEGYLTTASGHHAHAEGSNTIASGQASHAEGQGSIARGDNSHVEGLNTQTAVGASNAHAEGGDTTASGPASHAEGSGTTASGPQSHAEGEGSTASGRTSHAEGVSTIASGDFSHSEGQLTTASGTFSHAEGG
;
A
#
# COMPACT_ATOMS: atom_id res chain seq x y z
N MET A 1 -33.66 25.68 12.43
CA MET A 1 -34.70 24.76 11.89
C MET A 1 -33.94 23.57 11.37
N ALA A 2 -34.19 22.36 11.87
CA ALA A 2 -33.58 21.16 11.29
C ALA A 2 -34.10 21.04 9.85
N ASN A 3 -33.20 21.21 8.87
CA ASN A 3 -33.58 21.12 7.47
C ASN A 3 -34.02 19.68 7.19
N GLY A 4 -35.05 19.46 6.34
CA GLY A 4 -35.67 18.14 6.12
C GLY A 4 -34.73 17.04 5.64
N CYS A 5 -33.47 17.40 5.33
CA CYS A 5 -32.40 16.51 4.89
C CYS A 5 -31.39 16.14 6.00
N ASN A 6 -31.60 16.52 7.27
CA ASN A 6 -30.66 16.23 8.37
C ASN A 6 -29.22 16.68 8.06
N GLN A 7 -29.07 17.98 7.78
CA GLN A 7 -27.79 18.67 7.53
C GLN A 7 -27.32 19.32 8.83
N ASN A 8 -26.14 18.92 9.32
CA ASN A 8 -25.63 19.32 10.63
C ASN A 8 -24.26 20.02 10.52
N PRO A 9 -24.21 21.32 10.16
CA PRO A 9 -22.99 22.13 10.21
C PRO A 9 -22.76 22.61 11.65
N ILE A 10 -21.99 21.84 12.43
CA ILE A 10 -21.76 22.07 13.87
C ILE A 10 -20.52 22.94 14.11
N GLY A 11 -19.49 22.81 13.28
CA GLY A 11 -18.24 23.52 13.43
C GLY A 11 -18.32 25.02 13.09
N SER A 12 -17.39 25.82 13.61
CA SER A 12 -17.29 27.23 13.24
C SER A 12 -16.98 27.36 11.75
N CYS A 13 -17.81 28.08 10.98
CA CYS A 13 -17.69 28.20 9.53
C CYS A 13 -17.75 26.86 8.77
N SER A 14 -18.40 25.82 9.32
CA SER A 14 -18.61 24.55 8.63
C SER A 14 -19.78 24.58 7.66
N GLU A 15 -19.76 23.74 6.62
CA GLU A 15 -20.85 23.56 5.67
C GLU A 15 -21.29 22.09 5.61
N ALA A 16 -22.60 21.85 5.49
CA ALA A 16 -23.16 20.50 5.39
C ALA A 16 -24.28 20.45 4.32
N GLU A 17 -24.03 19.76 3.22
CA GLU A 17 -24.93 19.64 2.07
C GLU A 17 -25.41 18.20 1.88
N GLY A 18 -26.55 17.97 1.21
CA GLY A 18 -27.08 16.62 0.98
C GLY A 18 -27.94 16.06 2.11
N LEU A 19 -27.96 14.72 2.27
CA LEU A 19 -28.85 13.97 3.17
C LEU A 19 -28.07 13.22 4.26
N ASN A 20 -28.40 13.49 5.53
CA ASN A 20 -27.71 12.93 6.69
C ASN A 20 -26.21 13.29 6.73
N THR A 21 -25.87 14.55 6.51
CA THR A 21 -24.49 15.02 6.50
C THR A 21 -24.16 15.81 7.76
N THR A 22 -22.93 15.64 8.26
CA THR A 22 -22.48 16.28 9.50
C THR A 22 -21.07 16.83 9.34
N ALA A 23 -20.91 18.13 9.59
CA ALA A 23 -19.62 18.83 9.55
C ALA A 23 -19.30 19.36 10.96
N ASN A 24 -18.51 18.62 11.73
CA ASN A 24 -18.20 18.88 13.14
C ASN A 24 -17.03 19.84 13.35
N GLY A 25 -16.04 19.83 12.45
CA GLY A 25 -14.80 20.58 12.60
C GLY A 25 -14.90 22.05 12.20
N ALA A 26 -14.00 22.89 12.72
CA ALA A 26 -13.92 24.28 12.27
C ALA A 26 -13.56 24.32 10.78
N ALA A 27 -14.32 25.07 9.98
CA ALA A 27 -14.20 25.14 8.53
C ALA A 27 -14.26 23.78 7.80
N SER A 28 -14.89 22.75 8.41
CA SER A 28 -15.09 21.46 7.75
C SER A 28 -16.24 21.49 6.75
N HIS A 29 -16.20 20.64 5.73
CA HIS A 29 -17.25 20.49 4.73
C HIS A 29 -17.71 19.04 4.62
N ALA A 30 -19.02 18.79 4.67
CA ALA A 30 -19.59 17.47 4.43
C ALA A 30 -20.71 17.54 3.38
N GLU A 31 -20.57 16.83 2.25
CA GLU A 31 -21.57 16.79 1.19
C GLU A 31 -21.93 15.35 0.78
N GLY A 32 -23.14 15.12 0.25
CA GLY A 32 -23.58 13.80 -0.24
C GLY A 32 -24.60 13.07 0.64
N PHE A 33 -24.43 11.77 0.87
CA PHE A 33 -25.33 10.93 1.66
C PHE A 33 -24.59 10.23 2.80
N GLN A 34 -25.02 10.44 4.04
CA GLN A 34 -24.38 9.84 5.23
C GLN A 34 -22.88 10.17 5.35
N THR A 35 -22.49 11.40 5.03
CA THR A 35 -21.10 11.85 5.08
C THR A 35 -20.80 12.63 6.36
N ILE A 36 -19.59 12.47 6.89
CA ILE A 36 -19.19 13.06 8.17
C ILE A 36 -17.79 13.66 8.03
N ALA A 37 -17.66 14.97 8.23
CA ALA A 37 -16.37 15.66 8.35
C ALA A 37 -16.14 16.04 9.82
N ASN A 38 -15.29 15.30 10.52
CA ASN A 38 -15.17 15.34 11.98
C ASN A 38 -14.17 16.36 12.53
N ALA A 39 -13.15 16.72 11.74
CA ALA A 39 -12.00 17.49 12.21
C ALA A 39 -11.85 18.83 11.49
N ASP A 40 -11.00 19.70 12.03
CA ASP A 40 -10.80 21.04 11.49
C ASP A 40 -10.30 20.99 10.05
N THR A 41 -10.91 21.78 9.17
CA THR A 41 -10.65 21.84 7.73
C THR A 41 -10.81 20.52 6.96
N SER A 42 -11.41 19.50 7.59
CA SER A 42 -11.68 18.22 6.92
C SER A 42 -12.80 18.34 5.88
N HIS A 43 -12.72 17.54 4.82
CA HIS A 43 -13.71 17.48 3.75
C HIS A 43 -14.15 16.03 3.51
N ALA A 44 -15.47 15.78 3.58
CA ALA A 44 -16.06 14.49 3.25
C ALA A 44 -17.14 14.64 2.18
N GLU A 45 -17.03 13.93 1.06
CA GLU A 45 -18.01 13.91 -0.02
C GLU A 45 -18.38 12.47 -0.42
N GLY A 46 -19.52 12.29 -1.10
CA GLY A 46 -19.95 10.98 -1.61
C GLY A 46 -21.03 10.26 -0.78
N ASN A 47 -20.86 8.96 -0.53
CA ASN A 47 -21.84 8.09 0.13
C ASN A 47 -21.20 7.29 1.26
N THR A 48 -21.65 7.52 2.49
CA THR A 48 -21.12 6.84 3.69
C THR A 48 -19.61 7.07 3.81
N THR A 49 -19.19 8.34 3.79
CA THR A 49 -17.78 8.73 3.90
C THR A 49 -17.50 9.43 5.22
N THR A 50 -16.30 9.25 5.77
CA THR A 50 -15.89 9.90 7.03
C THR A 50 -14.49 10.49 6.92
N ALA A 51 -14.40 11.81 7.01
CA ALA A 51 -13.13 12.53 7.12
C ALA A 51 -12.81 12.82 8.60
N GLY A 52 -11.94 12.00 9.19
CA GLY A 52 -11.67 11.97 10.63
C GLY A 52 -10.49 12.81 11.11
N GLY A 53 -9.53 13.13 10.23
CA GLY A 53 -8.30 13.83 10.58
C GLY A 53 -8.31 15.32 10.23
N ALA A 54 -7.45 16.11 10.88
CA ALA A 54 -7.34 17.53 10.56
C ALA A 54 -6.83 17.70 9.12
N ALA A 55 -7.49 18.57 8.35
CA ALA A 55 -7.22 18.77 6.93
C ALA A 55 -7.27 17.49 6.07
N SER A 56 -7.98 16.44 6.52
CA SER A 56 -8.15 15.21 5.74
C SER A 56 -9.23 15.38 4.67
N HIS A 57 -9.12 14.59 3.61
CA HIS A 57 -10.08 14.58 2.50
C HIS A 57 -10.60 13.15 2.28
N THR A 58 -11.91 13.00 2.06
CA THR A 58 -12.51 11.68 1.89
C THR A 58 -13.64 11.75 0.88
N GLU A 59 -13.56 10.97 -0.21
CA GLU A 59 -14.57 10.94 -1.26
C GLU A 59 -14.91 9.50 -1.67
N GLY A 60 -16.05 9.30 -2.33
CA GLY A 60 -16.46 8.00 -2.86
C GLY A 60 -17.55 7.27 -2.07
N HIS A 61 -17.43 5.94 -1.91
CA HIS A 61 -18.44 5.10 -1.25
C HIS A 61 -17.81 4.18 -0.18
N LEU A 62 -18.27 4.29 1.08
CA LEU A 62 -17.69 3.55 2.22
C LEU A 62 -16.20 3.88 2.45
N THR A 63 -15.82 5.14 2.32
CA THR A 63 -14.43 5.58 2.43
C THR A 63 -14.19 6.31 3.76
N GLU A 64 -13.00 6.13 4.35
CA GLU A 64 -12.68 6.66 5.67
C GLU A 64 -11.25 7.19 5.72
N THR A 65 -11.07 8.38 6.28
CA THR A 65 -9.78 8.86 6.79
C THR A 65 -9.83 9.03 8.29
N THR A 66 -8.75 8.70 8.99
CA THR A 66 -8.67 8.85 10.47
C THR A 66 -7.49 9.68 10.94
N ALA A 67 -6.55 10.01 10.05
CA ALA A 67 -5.30 10.69 10.37
C ALA A 67 -5.18 12.05 9.67
N ASP A 68 -4.31 12.91 10.20
CA ASP A 68 -4.16 14.28 9.72
C ASP A 68 -3.59 14.29 8.31
N THR A 69 -4.11 15.19 7.46
CA THR A 69 -3.73 15.37 6.05
C THR A 69 -3.87 14.12 5.17
N ALA A 70 -4.56 13.08 5.66
CA ALA A 70 -4.79 11.87 4.89
C ALA A 70 -5.85 12.10 3.81
N HIS A 71 -5.75 11.36 2.71
CA HIS A 71 -6.70 11.36 1.60
C HIS A 71 -7.19 9.94 1.32
N ALA A 72 -8.50 9.75 1.19
CA ALA A 72 -9.06 8.48 0.74
C ALA A 72 -10.15 8.69 -0.33
N GLU A 73 -10.04 7.99 -1.45
CA GLU A 73 -11.00 8.06 -2.55
C GLU A 73 -11.35 6.67 -3.10
N GLY A 74 -12.51 6.52 -3.74
CA GLY A 74 -12.95 5.27 -4.38
C GLY A 74 -14.04 4.52 -3.63
N ASN A 75 -13.88 3.20 -3.47
CA ASN A 75 -14.89 2.33 -2.85
C ASN A 75 -14.28 1.42 -1.78
N SER A 76 -14.78 1.55 -0.55
CA SER A 76 -14.28 0.79 0.60
C SER A 76 -12.79 1.03 0.85
N THR A 77 -12.36 2.30 0.86
CA THR A 77 -10.95 2.70 1.03
C THR A 77 -10.71 3.32 2.40
N THR A 78 -9.51 3.14 2.94
CA THR A 78 -9.14 3.65 4.26
C THR A 78 -7.74 4.26 4.24
N ALA A 79 -7.61 5.53 4.61
CA ALA A 79 -6.31 6.16 4.87
C ALA A 79 -6.19 6.57 6.35
N SER A 80 -5.32 5.88 7.07
CA SER A 80 -5.20 5.93 8.55
C SER A 80 -3.81 6.30 9.04
N GLY A 81 -2.84 6.50 8.14
CA GLY A 81 -1.54 7.09 8.48
C GLY A 81 -1.54 8.60 8.23
N ASP A 82 -0.75 9.36 8.99
CA ASP A 82 -0.60 10.79 8.72
C ASP A 82 -0.02 11.01 7.32
N ALA A 83 -0.63 11.93 6.56
CA ALA A 83 -0.32 12.20 5.16
C ALA A 83 -0.38 10.95 4.25
N SER A 84 -1.15 9.92 4.63
CA SER A 84 -1.35 8.74 3.80
C SER A 84 -2.40 8.98 2.72
N HIS A 85 -2.28 8.24 1.62
CA HIS A 85 -3.21 8.31 0.50
C HIS A 85 -3.69 6.91 0.11
N ALA A 86 -5.00 6.68 0.06
CA ALA A 86 -5.61 5.44 -0.40
C ALA A 86 -6.65 5.69 -1.50
N GLU A 87 -6.46 5.09 -2.68
CA GLU A 87 -7.38 5.23 -3.82
C GLU A 87 -7.76 3.86 -4.41
N GLY A 88 -8.95 3.72 -5.01
CA GLY A 88 -9.37 2.48 -5.70
C GLY A 88 -10.46 1.66 -5.00
N TYR A 89 -10.34 0.33 -4.98
CA TYR A 89 -11.32 -0.61 -4.41
C TYR A 89 -10.70 -1.47 -3.31
N LEU A 90 -11.26 -1.47 -2.10
CA LEU A 90 -10.73 -2.22 -0.96
C LEU A 90 -9.25 -1.90 -0.67
N THR A 91 -8.88 -0.61 -0.69
CA THR A 91 -7.49 -0.19 -0.48
C THR A 91 -7.28 0.37 0.93
N THR A 92 -6.10 0.15 1.49
CA THR A 92 -5.75 0.62 2.84
C THR A 92 -4.34 1.19 2.88
N ALA A 93 -4.22 2.47 3.19
CA ALA A 93 -2.95 3.12 3.52
C ALA A 93 -2.92 3.41 5.03
N SER A 94 -2.01 2.78 5.77
CA SER A 94 -1.93 2.87 7.24
C SER A 94 -0.58 3.31 7.77
N GLY A 95 0.46 3.27 6.93
CA GLY A 95 1.76 3.86 7.27
C GLY A 95 1.76 5.38 7.13
N HIS A 96 2.58 6.06 7.93
CA HIS A 96 2.85 7.49 7.76
C HIS A 96 3.43 7.75 6.37
N HIS A 97 2.81 8.64 5.57
CA HIS A 97 3.11 8.89 4.15
C HIS A 97 2.95 7.67 3.23
N ALA A 98 2.19 6.64 3.63
CA ALA A 98 1.96 5.49 2.77
C ALA A 98 1.00 5.83 1.62
N HIS A 99 1.20 5.19 0.47
CA HIS A 99 0.31 5.27 -0.70
C HIS A 99 -0.21 3.88 -1.07
N ALA A 100 -1.51 3.71 -1.20
CA ALA A 100 -2.13 2.47 -1.68
C ALA A 100 -3.12 2.77 -2.80
N GLU A 101 -2.89 2.22 -3.99
CA GLU A 101 -3.78 2.38 -5.16
C GLU A 101 -4.14 1.02 -5.77
N GLY A 102 -5.26 0.95 -6.51
CA GLY A 102 -5.70 -0.26 -7.21
C GLY A 102 -6.82 -1.05 -6.52
N SER A 103 -6.66 -2.37 -6.41
CA SER A 103 -7.70 -3.29 -5.91
C SER A 103 -7.17 -4.23 -4.84
N ASN A 104 -7.77 -4.22 -3.65
CA ASN A 104 -7.36 -5.04 -2.52
C ASN A 104 -5.88 -4.82 -2.15
N THR A 105 -5.44 -3.56 -2.13
CA THR A 105 -4.05 -3.17 -1.86
C THR A 105 -3.86 -2.63 -0.45
N ILE A 106 -2.70 -2.91 0.14
CA ILE A 106 -2.38 -2.51 1.52
C ILE A 106 -0.97 -1.92 1.56
N ALA A 107 -0.86 -0.66 1.98
CA ALA A 107 0.41 0.01 2.27
C ALA A 107 0.48 0.33 3.77
N SER A 108 1.36 -0.37 4.49
CA SER A 108 1.44 -0.33 5.96
C SER A 108 2.81 0.03 6.53
N GLY A 109 3.84 0.09 5.68
CA GLY A 109 5.15 0.61 6.07
C GLY A 109 5.19 2.13 6.04
N GLN A 110 6.09 2.76 6.78
CA GLN A 110 6.33 4.20 6.64
C GLN A 110 6.79 4.51 5.21
N ALA A 111 6.15 5.48 4.54
CA ALA A 111 6.43 5.85 3.16
C ALA A 111 6.39 4.66 2.17
N SER A 112 5.64 3.60 2.49
CA SER A 112 5.48 2.46 1.60
C SER A 112 4.48 2.77 0.48
N HIS A 113 4.68 2.19 -0.71
CA HIS A 113 3.78 2.32 -1.83
C HIS A 113 3.32 0.93 -2.32
N ALA A 114 2.01 0.70 -2.43
CA ALA A 114 1.42 -0.51 -2.99
C ALA A 114 0.44 -0.16 -4.12
N GLU A 115 0.67 -0.71 -5.32
CA GLU A 115 -0.17 -0.51 -6.51
C GLU A 115 -0.53 -1.87 -7.17
N GLY A 116 -1.64 -1.94 -7.90
CA GLY A 116 -2.08 -3.15 -8.60
C GLY A 116 -3.20 -3.94 -7.92
N GLN A 117 -3.16 -5.27 -7.95
CA GLN A 117 -4.21 -6.14 -7.41
C GLN A 117 -3.66 -7.11 -6.36
N GLY A 118 -4.17 -7.04 -5.13
CA GLY A 118 -3.72 -7.91 -4.04
C GLY A 118 -2.30 -7.58 -3.54
N SER A 119 -1.80 -6.39 -3.87
CA SER A 119 -0.46 -5.91 -3.54
C SER A 119 -0.35 -5.48 -2.08
N ILE A 120 0.71 -5.92 -1.36
CA ILE A 120 0.88 -5.62 0.06
C ILE A 120 2.29 -5.13 0.40
N ALA A 121 2.44 -3.83 0.65
CA ALA A 121 3.68 -3.21 1.10
C ALA A 121 3.72 -3.07 2.63
N ARG A 122 4.64 -3.79 3.30
CA ARG A 122 4.80 -3.78 4.78
C ARG A 122 6.15 -3.25 5.26
N GLY A 123 7.11 -3.08 4.37
CA GLY A 123 8.42 -2.53 4.69
C GLY A 123 8.43 -1.00 4.63
N ASP A 124 9.24 -0.37 5.47
CA ASP A 124 9.45 1.08 5.37
C ASP A 124 10.14 1.43 4.05
N ASN A 125 9.63 2.43 3.34
CA ASN A 125 10.06 2.81 2.00
C ASN A 125 9.99 1.66 0.98
N SER A 126 9.19 0.62 1.24
CA SER A 126 9.05 -0.50 0.30
C SER A 126 8.05 -0.16 -0.80
N HIS A 127 8.28 -0.67 -2.00
CA HIS A 127 7.40 -0.53 -3.14
C HIS A 127 6.90 -1.90 -3.62
N VAL A 128 5.63 -2.00 -3.96
CA VAL A 128 5.00 -3.23 -4.42
C VAL A 128 4.04 -2.93 -5.56
N GLU A 129 4.17 -3.63 -6.68
CA GLU A 129 3.32 -3.46 -7.86
C GLU A 129 2.97 -4.81 -8.51
N GLY A 130 1.87 -4.88 -9.27
CA GLY A 130 1.47 -6.09 -10.01
C GLY A 130 0.32 -6.88 -9.40
N LEU A 131 0.37 -8.22 -9.50
CA LEU A 131 -0.69 -9.14 -9.06
C LEU A 131 -0.19 -10.04 -7.93
N ASN A 132 -0.82 -9.95 -6.75
CA ASN A 132 -0.47 -10.73 -5.56
C ASN A 132 1.01 -10.61 -5.14
N THR A 133 1.57 -9.41 -5.25
CA THR A 133 2.96 -9.12 -4.88
C THR A 133 3.02 -8.59 -3.44
N GLN A 134 4.11 -8.83 -2.73
CA GLN A 134 4.22 -8.36 -1.34
C GLN A 134 5.64 -8.14 -0.83
N THR A 135 5.74 -7.25 0.15
CA THR A 135 6.92 -7.12 1.01
C THR A 135 6.62 -7.58 2.44
N ALA A 136 7.66 -8.05 3.14
CA ALA A 136 7.55 -8.44 4.55
C ALA A 136 7.72 -7.25 5.50
N VAL A 137 7.22 -7.38 6.73
CA VAL A 137 7.52 -6.43 7.80
C VAL A 137 9.03 -6.40 8.04
N GLY A 138 9.62 -5.20 8.10
CA GLY A 138 11.06 -5.02 8.27
C GLY A 138 11.89 -5.16 6.98
N ALA A 139 11.26 -5.46 5.83
CA ALA A 139 11.90 -5.43 4.52
C ALA A 139 12.05 -3.98 4.02
N SER A 140 12.81 -3.16 4.73
CA SER A 140 12.99 -1.74 4.41
C SER A 140 13.62 -1.56 3.03
N ASN A 141 13.09 -0.66 2.20
CA ASN A 141 13.52 -0.42 0.82
C ASN A 141 13.39 -1.65 -0.10
N ALA A 142 12.59 -2.65 0.27
CA ALA A 142 12.34 -3.78 -0.59
C ALA A 142 11.39 -3.42 -1.73
N HIS A 143 11.55 -4.11 -2.86
CA HIS A 143 10.73 -3.92 -4.05
C HIS A 143 10.24 -5.28 -4.55
N ALA A 144 8.93 -5.43 -4.74
CA ALA A 144 8.32 -6.61 -5.32
C ALA A 144 7.42 -6.23 -6.51
N GLU A 145 7.69 -6.75 -7.69
CA GLU A 145 6.90 -6.50 -8.90
C GLU A 145 6.54 -7.79 -9.64
N GLY A 146 5.58 -7.75 -10.56
CA GLY A 146 5.17 -8.89 -11.37
C GLY A 146 3.96 -9.66 -10.81
N GLY A 147 4.06 -10.99 -10.74
CA GLY A 147 2.96 -11.88 -10.34
C GLY A 147 3.39 -12.87 -9.25
N ASP A 148 2.64 -12.93 -8.15
CA ASP A 148 2.90 -13.85 -7.03
C ASP A 148 4.35 -13.73 -6.48
N THR A 149 4.89 -12.52 -6.39
CA THR A 149 6.28 -12.26 -5.95
C THR A 149 6.38 -11.82 -4.49
N THR A 150 7.49 -12.15 -3.84
CA THR A 150 7.74 -11.78 -2.43
C THR A 150 9.16 -11.25 -2.21
N ALA A 151 9.26 -10.01 -1.74
CA ALA A 151 10.52 -9.38 -1.31
C ALA A 151 10.52 -9.21 0.23
N SER A 152 11.29 -10.05 0.93
CA SER A 152 11.29 -10.14 2.40
C SER A 152 12.59 -9.70 3.07
N GLY A 153 13.65 -9.47 2.31
CA GLY A 153 14.92 -8.96 2.81
C GLY A 153 14.96 -7.42 2.79
N PRO A 154 15.75 -6.77 3.67
CA PRO A 154 16.04 -5.35 3.53
C PRO A 154 16.72 -5.08 2.17
N ALA A 155 16.21 -4.12 1.42
CA ALA A 155 16.65 -3.78 0.07
C ALA A 155 16.64 -4.98 -0.92
N SER A 156 15.82 -5.99 -0.68
CA SER A 156 15.65 -7.10 -1.63
C SER A 156 14.75 -6.70 -2.80
N HIS A 157 15.01 -7.24 -3.99
CA HIS A 157 14.22 -7.04 -5.19
C HIS A 157 13.68 -8.38 -5.73
N ALA A 158 12.37 -8.53 -5.85
CA ALA A 158 11.74 -9.70 -6.46
C ALA A 158 10.88 -9.26 -7.64
N GLU A 159 11.24 -9.67 -8.86
CA GLU A 159 10.49 -9.39 -10.08
C GLU A 159 10.17 -10.69 -10.83
N GLY A 160 9.24 -10.65 -11.78
CA GLY A 160 8.83 -11.83 -12.56
C GLY A 160 7.58 -12.55 -12.03
N SER A 161 7.56 -13.88 -12.09
CA SER A 161 6.39 -14.71 -11.72
C SER A 161 6.78 -15.76 -10.70
N GLY A 162 6.15 -15.76 -9.52
CA GLY A 162 6.40 -16.73 -8.45
C GLY A 162 7.78 -16.60 -7.81
N THR A 163 8.36 -15.39 -7.78
CA THR A 163 9.74 -15.17 -7.32
C THR A 163 9.82 -14.80 -5.85
N THR A 164 10.95 -15.15 -5.20
CA THR A 164 11.19 -14.84 -3.79
C THR A 164 12.60 -14.30 -3.58
N ALA A 165 12.70 -13.05 -3.12
CA ALA A 165 13.95 -12.45 -2.66
C ALA A 165 13.88 -12.26 -1.13
N SER A 166 14.68 -13.01 -0.37
CA SER A 166 14.60 -13.05 1.10
C SER A 166 15.91 -12.69 1.82
N GLY A 167 17.02 -12.64 1.08
CA GLY A 167 18.28 -12.17 1.61
C GLY A 167 18.35 -10.63 1.64
N PRO A 168 19.11 -10.02 2.55
CA PRO A 168 19.41 -8.59 2.45
C PRO A 168 20.09 -8.30 1.11
N GLN A 169 19.60 -7.32 0.36
CA GLN A 169 20.08 -6.97 -0.98
C GLN A 169 20.03 -8.11 -2.01
N SER A 170 19.22 -9.15 -1.78
CA SER A 170 19.06 -10.25 -2.75
C SER A 170 18.17 -9.82 -3.92
N HIS A 171 18.41 -10.37 -5.11
CA HIS A 171 17.62 -10.10 -6.31
C HIS A 171 17.16 -11.42 -6.95
N ALA A 172 15.86 -11.59 -7.17
CA ALA A 172 15.28 -12.72 -7.86
C ALA A 172 14.40 -12.23 -9.02
N GLU A 173 14.70 -12.61 -10.26
CA GLU A 173 14.05 -12.07 -11.47
C GLU A 173 13.54 -13.16 -12.45
N GLY A 174 14.02 -14.40 -12.34
CA GLY A 174 13.57 -15.51 -13.20
C GLY A 174 12.28 -16.17 -12.68
N GLU A 175 11.44 -16.73 -13.56
CA GLU A 175 10.19 -17.42 -13.18
C GLU A 175 10.45 -18.51 -12.12
N GLY A 176 9.79 -18.42 -10.96
CA GLY A 176 9.95 -19.38 -9.86
C GLY A 176 11.32 -19.31 -9.16
N SER A 177 12.12 -18.28 -9.40
CA SER A 177 13.46 -18.14 -8.81
C SER A 177 13.41 -17.75 -7.34
N THR A 178 14.43 -18.15 -6.58
CA THR A 178 14.61 -17.81 -5.17
C THR A 178 16.02 -17.31 -4.90
N ALA A 179 16.14 -16.10 -4.36
CA ALA A 179 17.38 -15.53 -3.87
C ALA A 179 17.29 -15.32 -2.35
N SER A 180 18.05 -16.09 -1.57
CA SER A 180 17.96 -16.09 -0.09
C SER A 180 19.26 -15.78 0.64
N GLY A 181 20.39 -15.70 -0.07
CA GLY A 181 21.66 -15.24 0.49
C GLY A 181 21.76 -13.73 0.53
N ARG A 182 22.62 -13.17 1.39
CA ARG A 182 22.93 -11.73 1.33
C ARG A 182 23.56 -11.41 -0.02
N THR A 183 23.02 -10.44 -0.76
CA THR A 183 23.51 -10.06 -2.10
C THR A 183 23.51 -11.25 -3.09
N SER A 184 22.62 -12.24 -2.91
CA SER A 184 22.47 -13.32 -3.89
C SER A 184 21.62 -12.88 -5.08
N HIS A 185 21.88 -13.41 -6.27
CA HIS A 185 21.15 -13.11 -7.49
C HIS A 185 20.67 -14.38 -8.19
N ALA A 186 19.38 -14.46 -8.53
CA ALA A 186 18.76 -15.59 -9.22
C ALA A 186 17.95 -15.10 -10.43
N GLU A 187 18.45 -15.32 -11.64
CA GLU A 187 17.89 -14.76 -12.89
C GLU A 187 17.32 -15.80 -13.87
N GLY A 188 17.51 -17.09 -13.59
CA GLY A 188 17.00 -18.18 -14.43
C GLY A 188 15.66 -18.77 -13.99
N VAL A 189 15.10 -19.69 -14.78
CA VAL A 189 13.83 -20.39 -14.47
C VAL A 189 14.03 -21.42 -13.36
N SER A 190 13.28 -21.25 -12.27
CA SER A 190 13.31 -22.13 -11.09
C SER A 190 14.71 -22.28 -10.49
N THR A 191 15.47 -21.19 -10.47
CA THR A 191 16.83 -21.14 -9.93
C THR A 191 16.87 -20.79 -8.44
N ILE A 192 17.90 -21.24 -7.73
CA ILE A 192 18.05 -21.01 -6.29
C ILE A 192 19.45 -20.45 -6.00
N ALA A 193 19.54 -19.19 -5.59
CA ALA A 193 20.76 -18.55 -5.09
C ALA A 193 20.66 -18.38 -3.57
N SER A 194 21.22 -19.32 -2.80
CA SER A 194 21.09 -19.36 -1.32
C SER A 194 22.37 -19.06 -0.55
N GLY A 195 23.51 -18.98 -1.25
CA GLY A 195 24.77 -18.55 -0.64
C GLY A 195 24.87 -17.02 -0.59
N ASP A 196 25.53 -16.49 0.45
CA ASP A 196 25.92 -15.08 0.44
C ASP A 196 26.76 -14.78 -0.82
N PHE A 197 26.40 -13.76 -1.58
CA PHE A 197 27.02 -13.37 -2.86
C PHE A 197 26.95 -14.44 -3.96
N SER A 198 26.02 -15.40 -3.87
CA SER A 198 25.87 -16.44 -4.90
C SER A 198 25.09 -15.96 -6.13
N HIS A 199 25.40 -16.50 -7.30
CA HIS A 199 24.69 -16.23 -8.56
C HIS A 199 24.16 -17.54 -9.18
N SER A 200 22.87 -17.61 -9.52
CA SER A 200 22.24 -18.78 -10.16
C SER A 200 21.49 -18.37 -11.43
N GLU A 201 21.90 -18.91 -12.58
CA GLU A 201 21.29 -18.66 -13.90
C GLU A 201 20.96 -19.97 -14.64
N GLY A 202 20.21 -19.89 -15.75
CA GLY A 202 19.74 -21.05 -16.53
C GLY A 202 18.46 -21.70 -15.97
N GLN A 203 18.24 -23.00 -16.22
CA GLN A 203 17.07 -23.72 -15.73
C GLN A 203 17.42 -24.68 -14.58
N LEU A 204 16.67 -24.62 -13.47
CA LEU A 204 16.76 -25.56 -12.33
C LEU A 204 18.15 -25.62 -11.66
N THR A 205 18.89 -24.50 -11.65
CA THR A 205 20.22 -24.43 -11.03
C THR A 205 20.15 -24.05 -9.56
N THR A 206 21.21 -24.37 -8.81
CA THR A 206 21.33 -24.01 -7.39
C THR A 206 22.76 -23.61 -7.05
N ALA A 207 22.92 -22.38 -6.59
CA ALA A 207 24.16 -21.84 -6.03
C ALA A 207 24.01 -21.66 -4.50
N SER A 208 24.55 -22.58 -3.71
CA SER A 208 24.37 -22.61 -2.24
C SER A 208 25.61 -22.25 -1.42
N GLY A 209 26.78 -22.17 -2.06
CA GLY A 209 28.01 -21.73 -1.42
C GLY A 209 28.13 -20.20 -1.40
N THR A 210 28.83 -19.66 -0.39
CA THR A 210 29.26 -18.25 -0.42
C THR A 210 30.11 -18.01 -1.67
N PHE A 211 29.80 -16.95 -2.44
CA PHE A 211 30.43 -16.64 -3.74
C PHE A 211 30.29 -17.75 -4.81
N SER A 212 29.34 -18.68 -4.65
CA SER A 212 29.15 -19.74 -5.64
C SER A 212 28.40 -19.24 -6.87
N HIS A 213 28.69 -19.88 -8.00
CA HIS A 213 28.00 -19.63 -9.26
C HIS A 213 27.48 -20.96 -9.82
N ALA A 214 26.24 -20.97 -10.29
CA ALA A 214 25.64 -22.10 -10.98
C ALA A 214 24.97 -21.62 -12.27
N GLU A 215 25.36 -22.21 -13.39
CA GLU A 215 24.80 -21.93 -14.72
C GLU A 215 24.19 -23.21 -15.31
N GLY A 216 23.08 -23.05 -16.03
CA GLY A 216 22.30 -24.13 -16.63
C GLY A 216 21.97 -23.80 -18.10
N GLY A 217 21.73 -24.84 -18.90
CA GLY A 217 21.36 -24.70 -20.32
C GLY A 217 19.88 -24.46 -20.55
#